data_AF-A0AAD4ZZS0-F1
#
_entry.id   AF-A0AAD4ZZS0-F1
#
_cell.length_a   1.000
_cell.length_b   1.000
_cell.length_c   1.000
_cell.angle_alpha   90.00
_cell.angle_beta   90.00
_cell.angle_gamma   90.00
#
_symmetry.space_group_name_H-M   'P 1'
#
loop_
_entity.id
_entity.type
_entity.pdbx_description
1 polymer ?
#
loop_
_entity_poly.entity_id
_entity_poly.type
_entity_poly.pdbx_seq_one_letter_code
_entity_poly.pdbx_strand_id
1 'polypeptide(L)'
;MVTIKPTPTVSVISQSFIYTGDTVTLNCNLQSTGWSFSWYKGDQKSPEAQNTNPLSVIISNEGQTTFYCKALRGNYESEFSAAATVTVKARPKPVVKIHPAVNVFIGETVTLTCDIQTGGSWKYHWYRSNKEIRAAAGEKTYTITDVKDSNKGAYSCKGTQSSDPKYTQSSDAVTLTVA
;
A
#
# COMPACT_ATOMS: atom_id res chain seq x y z
N MET A 1 -9.59 20.03 -45.85
CA MET A 1 -9.58 18.69 -45.20
C MET A 1 -9.54 18.91 -43.70
N VAL A 2 -10.44 18.30 -42.94
CA VAL A 2 -10.40 18.35 -41.47
C VAL A 2 -9.41 17.26 -41.03
N THR A 3 -8.28 17.67 -40.47
CA THR A 3 -7.30 16.71 -39.91
C THR A 3 -7.82 16.24 -38.56
N ILE A 4 -8.38 15.03 -38.51
CA ILE A 4 -8.88 14.43 -37.26
C ILE A 4 -7.67 13.94 -36.46
N LYS A 5 -7.49 14.49 -35.26
CA LYS A 5 -6.47 14.03 -34.33
C LYS A 5 -6.82 12.63 -33.82
N PRO A 6 -5.85 11.69 -33.75
CA PRO A 6 -6.12 10.36 -33.22
C PRO A 6 -6.44 10.45 -31.72
N THR A 7 -7.20 9.49 -31.20
CA THR A 7 -7.55 9.41 -29.78
C THR A 7 -6.94 8.14 -29.16
N PRO A 8 -6.06 8.26 -28.15
CA PRO A 8 -5.50 7.12 -27.46
C PRO A 8 -6.50 6.50 -26.46
N THR A 9 -6.22 5.27 -26.04
CA THR A 9 -6.98 4.57 -24.99
C THR A 9 -6.07 4.14 -23.85
N VAL A 10 -6.55 4.25 -22.61
CA VAL A 10 -5.81 3.81 -21.42
C VAL A 10 -6.26 2.43 -20.99
N SER A 11 -5.31 1.55 -20.71
CA SER A 11 -5.54 0.23 -20.14
C SER A 11 -4.77 0.09 -18.82
N VAL A 12 -5.45 -0.34 -17.76
CA VAL A 12 -4.81 -0.64 -16.47
C VAL A 12 -4.28 -2.06 -16.53
N ILE A 13 -2.95 -2.24 -16.39
CA ILE A 13 -2.28 -3.55 -16.43
C ILE A 13 -2.20 -4.20 -15.04
N SER A 14 -2.52 -3.44 -13.98
CA SER A 14 -2.37 -3.88 -12.60
C SER A 14 -3.37 -4.97 -12.17
N GLN A 15 -3.19 -5.45 -10.94
CA GLN A 15 -3.97 -6.49 -10.27
C GLN A 15 -5.46 -6.11 -10.14
N SER A 16 -6.33 -7.11 -9.95
CA SER A 16 -7.78 -6.91 -9.79
C SER A 16 -8.18 -6.01 -8.63
N PHE A 17 -7.35 -5.94 -7.58
CA PHE A 17 -7.53 -5.05 -6.44
C PHE A 17 -6.25 -4.27 -6.19
N ILE A 18 -6.39 -2.96 -6.06
CA ILE A 18 -5.27 -2.05 -5.79
C ILE A 18 -5.42 -1.53 -4.38
N TYR A 19 -4.34 -1.61 -3.61
CA TYR A 19 -4.27 -1.10 -2.25
C TYR A 19 -3.29 0.06 -2.14
N THR A 20 -3.46 0.90 -1.12
CA THR A 20 -2.51 1.98 -0.82
C THR A 20 -1.07 1.45 -0.71
N GLY A 21 -0.13 2.04 -1.44
CA GLY A 21 1.26 1.60 -1.53
C GLY A 21 1.54 0.56 -2.61
N ASP A 22 0.53 0.10 -3.37
CA ASP A 22 0.77 -0.67 -4.59
C ASP A 22 1.27 0.23 -5.73
N THR A 23 2.11 -0.34 -6.59
CA THR A 23 2.46 0.24 -7.88
C THR A 23 1.42 -0.15 -8.91
N VAL A 24 0.79 0.85 -9.53
CA VAL A 24 -0.15 0.67 -10.63
C VAL A 24 0.58 0.94 -11.94
N THR A 25 0.45 0.00 -12.87
CA THR A 25 0.97 0.15 -14.23
C THR A 25 -0.18 0.39 -15.22
N LEU A 26 -0.07 1.45 -16.02
CA LEU A 26 -1.05 1.82 -17.05
C LEU A 26 -0.37 1.90 -18.43
N ASN A 27 -1.06 1.44 -19.46
CA ASN A 27 -0.62 1.60 -20.85
C ASN A 27 -1.49 2.59 -21.58
N CYS A 28 -0.86 3.46 -22.37
CA CYS A 28 -1.53 4.31 -23.33
C CYS A 28 -1.39 3.66 -24.71
N ASN A 29 -2.51 3.34 -25.35
CA ASN A 29 -2.53 2.63 -26.62
C ASN A 29 -3.00 3.57 -27.72
N LEU A 30 -2.27 3.59 -28.83
CA LEU A 30 -2.65 4.31 -30.03
C LEU A 30 -2.23 3.51 -31.25
N GLN A 31 -3.12 3.40 -32.24
CA GLN A 31 -2.94 2.57 -33.44
C GLN A 31 -1.95 3.21 -34.43
N SER A 32 -0.67 3.34 -34.06
CA SER A 32 0.47 3.77 -34.89
C SER A 32 1.77 3.81 -34.06
N THR A 33 2.94 3.89 -34.69
CA THR A 33 4.26 3.95 -34.04
C THR A 33 4.86 5.36 -34.07
N GLY A 34 5.91 5.59 -33.25
CA GLY A 34 6.65 6.85 -33.22
C GLY A 34 6.02 7.94 -32.34
N TRP A 35 5.16 7.56 -31.40
CA TRP A 35 4.54 8.44 -30.42
C TRP A 35 5.32 8.45 -29.10
N SER A 36 5.49 9.63 -28.52
CA SER A 36 5.80 9.79 -27.11
C SER A 36 4.52 10.08 -26.33
N PHE A 37 4.45 9.62 -25.08
CA PHE A 37 3.23 9.74 -24.28
C PHE A 37 3.45 10.62 -23.06
N SER A 38 2.49 11.49 -22.80
CA SER A 38 2.38 12.29 -21.57
C SER A 38 1.17 11.82 -20.78
N TRP A 39 1.37 11.60 -19.49
CA TRP A 39 0.39 11.08 -18.56
C TRP A 39 -0.08 12.18 -17.61
N TYR A 40 -1.35 12.13 -17.26
CA TYR A 40 -2.00 13.08 -16.38
C TYR A 40 -2.82 12.32 -15.34
N LYS A 41 -2.93 12.89 -14.15
CA LYS A 41 -3.56 12.29 -12.97
C LYS A 41 -4.59 13.25 -12.38
N GLY A 42 -5.79 12.75 -12.07
CA GLY A 42 -6.87 13.60 -11.55
C GLY A 42 -7.16 14.76 -12.48
N ASP A 43 -7.39 15.96 -11.93
CA ASP A 43 -7.60 17.18 -12.73
C ASP A 43 -6.33 18.03 -12.87
N GLN A 44 -5.14 17.41 -12.73
CA GLN A 44 -3.88 18.14 -12.78
C GLN A 44 -3.59 18.67 -14.19
N LYS A 45 -3.26 19.97 -14.25
CA LYS A 45 -2.85 20.64 -15.50
C LYS A 45 -1.45 20.22 -15.95
N SER A 46 -0.57 19.90 -15.00
CA SER A 46 0.78 19.39 -15.28
C SER A 46 0.75 17.87 -15.47
N PRO A 47 1.55 17.34 -16.40
CA PRO A 47 1.67 15.90 -16.56
C PRO A 47 2.37 15.27 -15.35
N GLU A 48 1.87 14.11 -14.92
CA GLU A 48 2.47 13.23 -13.91
C GLU A 48 3.80 12.63 -14.44
N ALA A 49 3.83 12.30 -15.73
CA ALA A 49 5.03 11.80 -16.39
C ALA A 49 4.99 12.13 -17.89
N GLN A 50 6.16 12.25 -18.51
CA GLN A 50 6.30 12.50 -19.94
C GLN A 50 7.29 11.52 -20.57
N ASN A 51 7.13 11.27 -21.87
CA ASN A 51 8.01 10.41 -22.66
C ASN A 51 8.15 8.99 -22.11
N THR A 52 7.10 8.46 -21.47
CA THR A 52 7.07 7.11 -20.92
C THR A 52 5.78 6.39 -21.27
N ASN A 53 5.91 5.10 -21.60
CA ASN A 53 4.79 4.18 -21.74
C ASN A 53 5.34 2.75 -21.54
N PRO A 54 4.88 1.99 -20.52
CA PRO A 54 3.79 2.31 -19.61
C PRO A 54 4.12 3.40 -18.57
N LEU A 55 3.09 3.91 -17.89
CA LEU A 55 3.24 4.65 -16.63
C LEU A 55 3.26 3.65 -15.47
N SER A 56 4.20 3.80 -14.54
CA SER A 56 4.22 3.08 -13.28
C SER A 56 4.23 4.08 -12.11
N VAL A 57 3.19 4.05 -11.28
CA VAL A 57 2.99 5.03 -10.19
C VAL A 57 2.55 4.33 -8.91
N ILE A 58 3.10 4.75 -7.77
CA ILE A 58 2.69 4.28 -6.45
C ILE A 58 1.45 5.07 -6.02
N ILE A 59 0.36 4.39 -5.65
CA ILE A 59 -0.85 5.07 -5.18
C ILE A 59 -0.87 5.14 -3.65
N SER A 60 -0.70 6.33 -3.09
CA SER A 60 -0.62 6.52 -1.63
C SER A 60 -1.99 6.66 -0.96
N ASN A 61 -3.00 7.14 -1.67
CA ASN A 61 -4.31 7.48 -1.10
C ASN A 61 -5.37 6.45 -1.49
N GLU A 62 -6.29 6.17 -0.58
CA GLU A 62 -7.48 5.37 -0.89
C GLU A 62 -8.52 6.19 -1.66
N GLY A 63 -9.50 5.50 -2.25
CA GLY A 63 -10.55 6.10 -3.05
C GLY A 63 -10.32 5.93 -4.55
N GLN A 64 -10.88 6.84 -5.33
CA GLN A 64 -10.76 6.79 -6.79
C GLN A 64 -9.78 7.84 -7.28
N THR A 65 -8.92 7.45 -8.23
CA THR A 65 -8.05 8.37 -8.97
C THR A 65 -8.19 8.08 -10.45
N THR A 66 -8.18 9.12 -11.26
CA THR A 66 -8.27 9.00 -12.72
C THR A 66 -6.90 9.21 -13.36
N PHE A 67 -6.67 8.52 -14.47
CA PHE A 67 -5.50 8.69 -15.32
C PHE A 67 -5.92 8.82 -16.78
N TYR A 68 -5.29 9.71 -17.51
CA TYR A 68 -5.45 9.85 -18.94
C TYR A 68 -4.12 10.22 -19.59
N CYS A 69 -4.02 9.98 -20.88
CA CYS A 69 -2.80 10.21 -21.63
C CYS A 69 -3.06 11.03 -22.89
N LYS A 70 -1.98 11.67 -23.36
CA LYS A 70 -1.89 12.33 -24.66
C LYS A 70 -0.62 11.86 -25.35
N ALA A 71 -0.67 11.75 -26.67
CA ALA A 71 0.46 11.34 -27.50
C ALA A 71 0.98 12.51 -28.34
N LEU A 72 2.31 12.57 -28.49
CA LEU A 72 3.00 13.56 -29.32
C LEU A 72 3.91 12.86 -30.34
N ARG A 73 3.98 13.42 -31.55
CA ARG A 73 4.87 12.96 -32.62
C ARG A 73 5.38 14.17 -33.40
N GLY A 74 6.58 14.64 -33.05
CA GLY A 74 7.08 15.93 -33.54
C GLY A 74 6.13 17.07 -33.12
N ASN A 75 5.65 17.84 -34.09
CA ASN A 75 4.68 18.92 -33.85
C ASN A 75 3.21 18.46 -33.90
N TYR A 76 2.96 17.16 -34.10
CA TYR A 76 1.61 16.61 -34.17
C TYR A 76 1.21 16.03 -32.81
N GLU A 77 -0.02 16.33 -32.40
CA GLU A 77 -0.56 15.94 -31.10
C GLU A 77 -1.85 15.15 -31.28
N SER A 78 -2.06 14.15 -30.44
CA SER A 78 -3.34 13.46 -30.30
C SER A 78 -4.35 14.28 -29.49
N GLU A 79 -5.61 13.84 -29.50
CA GLU A 79 -6.55 14.19 -28.44
C GLU A 79 -6.14 13.54 -27.11
N PHE A 80 -6.70 14.01 -25.99
CA PHE A 80 -6.61 13.28 -24.74
C PHE A 80 -7.41 11.98 -24.82
N SER A 81 -6.91 10.93 -24.16
CA SER A 81 -7.71 9.72 -23.96
C SER A 81 -8.91 10.00 -23.05
N ALA A 82 -9.90 9.13 -23.09
CA ALA A 82 -10.83 9.00 -21.97
C ALA A 82 -10.06 8.69 -20.67
N ALA A 83 -10.59 9.15 -19.54
CA ALA A 83 -10.00 8.88 -18.24
C ALA A 83 -10.28 7.44 -17.80
N ALA A 84 -9.23 6.71 -17.45
CA ALA A 84 -9.32 5.43 -16.76
C ALA A 84 -9.40 5.67 -15.25
N THR A 85 -10.43 5.12 -14.60
CA THR A 85 -10.59 5.22 -13.15
C THR A 85 -9.93 4.04 -12.47
N VAL A 86 -9.05 4.32 -11.52
CA VAL A 86 -8.40 3.35 -10.64
C VAL A 86 -9.03 3.47 -9.26
N THR A 87 -9.60 2.38 -8.76
CA THR A 87 -10.18 2.31 -7.41
C THR A 87 -9.19 1.66 -6.46
N VAL A 88 -8.85 2.35 -5.37
CA VAL A 88 -7.86 1.95 -4.38
C VAL A 88 -8.48 1.79 -3.01
N LYS A 89 -8.15 0.70 -2.33
CA LYS A 89 -8.59 0.42 -0.95
C LYS A 89 -7.45 0.68 0.04
N ALA A 90 -7.76 1.14 1.25
CA ALA A 90 -6.76 1.12 2.32
C ALA A 90 -6.29 -0.31 2.60
N ARG A 91 -4.99 -0.46 2.88
CA ARG A 91 -4.47 -1.71 3.44
C ARG A 91 -5.02 -1.92 4.85
N PRO A 92 -5.24 -3.18 5.28
CA PRO A 92 -5.63 -3.48 6.64
C PRO A 92 -4.66 -2.87 7.64
N LYS A 93 -5.17 -2.34 8.74
CA LYS A 93 -4.37 -1.85 9.86
C LYS A 93 -4.59 -2.78 11.06
N PRO A 94 -3.56 -3.48 11.55
CA PRO A 94 -3.69 -4.35 12.71
C PRO A 94 -3.91 -3.56 14.00
N VAL A 95 -4.46 -4.23 15.02
CA VAL A 95 -4.64 -3.68 16.37
C VAL A 95 -3.90 -4.56 17.38
N VAL A 96 -3.04 -3.96 18.20
CA VAL A 96 -2.36 -4.66 19.30
C VAL A 96 -3.26 -4.65 20.53
N LYS A 97 -3.47 -5.82 21.13
CA LYS A 97 -4.17 -6.01 22.41
C LYS A 97 -3.20 -6.62 23.41
N ILE A 98 -3.19 -6.14 24.65
CA ILE A 98 -2.32 -6.65 25.72
C ILE A 98 -3.20 -7.16 26.86
N HIS A 99 -2.91 -8.36 27.35
CA HIS A 99 -3.60 -8.99 28.46
C HIS A 99 -2.59 -9.49 29.53
N PRO A 100 -2.83 -9.29 30.83
CA PRO A 100 -4.03 -8.71 31.43
C PRO A 100 -4.12 -7.18 31.32
N ALA A 101 -2.99 -6.49 31.34
CA ALA A 101 -2.92 -5.03 31.27
C ALA A 101 -1.59 -4.56 30.64
N VAL A 102 -1.53 -3.26 30.32
CA VAL A 102 -0.31 -2.61 29.80
C VAL A 102 0.70 -2.23 30.89
N ASN A 103 0.29 -2.27 32.16
CA ASN A 103 1.15 -2.06 33.32
C ASN A 103 1.18 -3.37 34.10
N VAL A 104 2.37 -3.95 34.24
CA VAL A 104 2.59 -5.25 34.87
C VAL A 104 3.77 -5.17 35.83
N PHE A 105 3.91 -6.13 36.73
CA PHE A 105 5.03 -6.24 37.64
C PHE A 105 6.09 -7.22 37.13
N ILE A 106 7.32 -7.07 37.62
CA ILE A 106 8.38 -8.05 37.37
C ILE A 106 7.93 -9.46 37.80
N GLY A 107 8.21 -10.46 36.96
CA GLY A 107 7.82 -11.85 37.19
C GLY A 107 6.43 -12.24 36.67
N GLU A 108 5.58 -11.26 36.33
CA GLU A 108 4.25 -11.55 35.76
C GLU A 108 4.33 -12.14 34.36
N THR A 109 3.18 -12.63 33.87
CA THR A 109 3.02 -13.09 32.49
C THR A 109 2.07 -12.15 31.75
N VAL A 110 2.49 -11.72 30.57
CA VAL A 110 1.69 -10.87 29.68
C VAL A 110 1.64 -11.47 28.28
N THR A 111 0.47 -11.42 27.65
CA THR A 111 0.26 -11.85 26.27
C THR A 111 -0.18 -10.68 25.41
N LEU A 112 0.59 -10.42 24.36
CA LEU A 112 0.27 -9.46 23.32
C LEU A 112 -0.37 -10.21 22.14
N THR A 113 -1.46 -9.68 21.60
CA THR A 113 -2.18 -10.24 20.44
C THR A 113 -2.23 -9.20 19.33
N CYS A 114 -1.83 -9.59 18.12
CA CYS A 114 -1.96 -8.76 16.93
C CYS A 114 -3.23 -9.17 16.19
N ASP A 115 -4.22 -8.28 16.14
CA ASP A 115 -5.51 -8.58 15.51
C ASP A 115 -5.62 -7.87 14.17
N ILE A 116 -5.61 -8.65 13.08
CA ILE A 116 -5.84 -8.16 11.72
C ILE A 116 -7.29 -8.50 11.37
N GLN A 117 -8.16 -7.50 11.34
CA GLN A 117 -9.61 -7.65 11.16
C GLN A 117 -10.00 -7.93 9.70
N THR A 118 -9.27 -8.81 9.02
CA THR A 118 -9.58 -9.27 7.67
C THR A 118 -9.41 -10.78 7.58
N GLY A 119 -10.08 -11.40 6.61
CA GLY A 119 -9.76 -12.77 6.23
C GLY A 119 -8.31 -12.91 5.76
N GLY A 120 -7.80 -14.14 5.77
CA GLY A 120 -6.48 -14.48 5.26
C GLY A 120 -5.60 -15.24 6.24
N SER A 121 -4.53 -15.83 5.71
CA SER A 121 -3.53 -16.59 6.47
C SER A 121 -2.30 -15.71 6.69
N TRP A 122 -2.41 -14.79 7.64
CA TRP A 122 -1.36 -13.82 7.94
C TRP A 122 -0.18 -14.45 8.68
N LYS A 123 1.03 -14.16 8.19
CA LYS A 123 2.27 -14.28 8.94
C LYS A 123 2.52 -12.97 9.68
N TYR A 124 2.63 -13.04 11.00
CA TYR A 124 2.75 -11.87 11.87
C TYR A 124 4.21 -11.49 12.13
N HIS A 125 4.46 -10.19 12.27
CA HIS A 125 5.76 -9.62 12.57
C HIS A 125 5.62 -8.63 13.72
N TRP A 126 6.30 -8.90 14.82
CA TRP A 126 6.25 -8.10 16.04
C TRP A 126 7.47 -7.20 16.18
N TYR A 127 7.25 -6.03 16.75
CA TYR A 127 8.29 -5.04 17.01
C TYR A 127 8.17 -4.49 18.44
N ARG A 128 9.32 -4.27 19.08
CA ARG A 128 9.43 -3.52 20.33
C ARG A 128 10.38 -2.35 20.12
N SER A 129 9.89 -1.13 20.27
CA SER A 129 10.65 0.11 20.04
C SER A 129 11.37 0.08 18.67
N ASN A 130 10.63 -0.27 17.63
CA ASN A 130 11.09 -0.43 16.23
C ASN A 130 12.09 -1.56 15.97
N LYS A 131 12.44 -2.39 16.97
CA LYS A 131 13.27 -3.58 16.78
C LYS A 131 12.41 -4.83 16.67
N GLU A 132 12.67 -5.64 15.64
CA GLU A 132 11.93 -6.86 15.38
C GLU A 132 12.11 -7.89 16.51
N ILE A 133 11.01 -8.52 16.91
CA ILE A 133 10.98 -9.58 17.92
C ILE A 133 10.94 -10.93 17.20
N ARG A 134 12.11 -11.47 16.89
CA ARG A 134 12.23 -12.76 16.16
C ARG A 134 11.62 -13.95 16.92
N ALA A 135 11.53 -13.87 18.24
CA ALA A 135 10.93 -14.91 19.07
C ALA A 135 9.42 -15.13 18.80
N ALA A 136 8.74 -14.17 18.17
CA ALA A 136 7.32 -14.25 17.80
C ALA A 136 7.13 -14.20 16.27
N ALA A 137 8.15 -14.59 15.50
CA ALA A 137 8.12 -14.52 14.04
C ALA A 137 7.03 -15.46 13.48
N GLY A 138 6.04 -14.87 12.82
CA GLY A 138 4.90 -15.58 12.25
C GLY A 138 3.70 -15.74 13.17
N GLU A 139 3.86 -15.47 14.47
CA GLU A 139 2.84 -15.79 15.48
C GLU A 139 1.87 -14.64 15.76
N LYS A 140 0.56 -14.95 15.77
CA LYS A 140 -0.49 -13.99 16.10
C LYS A 140 -0.31 -13.40 17.51
N THR A 141 0.24 -14.20 18.42
CA THR A 141 0.43 -13.85 19.83
C THR A 141 1.90 -13.86 20.20
N TYR A 142 2.30 -12.95 21.09
CA TYR A 142 3.60 -12.94 21.74
C TYR A 142 3.41 -12.93 23.26
N THR A 143 3.81 -14.02 23.90
CA THR A 143 3.72 -14.16 25.36
C THR A 143 5.10 -13.99 26.00
N ILE A 144 5.15 -13.14 27.02
CA ILE A 144 6.32 -12.94 27.85
C ILE A 144 6.01 -13.53 29.22
N THR A 145 6.71 -14.60 29.56
CA THR A 145 6.72 -15.19 30.91
C THR A 145 7.88 -14.61 31.70
N ASP A 146 7.72 -14.38 33.00
CA ASP A 146 8.75 -13.77 33.86
C ASP A 146 9.18 -12.40 33.32
N VAL A 147 8.23 -11.45 33.29
CA VAL A 147 8.46 -10.09 32.80
C VAL A 147 9.62 -9.41 33.54
N LYS A 148 10.47 -8.70 32.79
CA LYS A 148 11.63 -7.94 33.28
C LYS A 148 11.55 -6.49 32.85
N ASP A 149 12.33 -5.63 33.49
CA ASP A 149 12.44 -4.21 33.11
C ASP A 149 12.82 -4.03 31.62
N SER A 150 13.66 -4.92 31.09
CA SER A 150 14.05 -4.94 29.68
C SER A 150 12.91 -5.27 28.71
N ASN A 151 11.75 -5.73 29.20
CA ASN A 151 10.53 -5.93 28.41
C ASN A 151 9.73 -4.63 28.21
N LYS A 152 10.05 -3.54 28.91
CA LYS A 152 9.43 -2.23 28.66
C LYS A 152 9.59 -1.80 27.20
N GLY A 153 8.57 -1.12 26.67
CA GLY A 153 8.66 -0.48 25.37
C GLY A 153 7.35 -0.39 24.61
N ALA A 154 7.41 0.27 23.47
CA ALA A 154 6.29 0.41 22.55
C ALA A 154 6.22 -0.81 21.62
N TYR A 155 5.13 -1.57 21.71
CA TYR A 155 4.91 -2.78 20.92
C TYR A 155 4.00 -2.50 19.74
N SER A 156 4.42 -2.91 18.54
CA SER A 156 3.61 -2.84 17.32
C SER A 156 3.71 -4.14 16.53
N CYS A 157 2.78 -4.34 15.60
CA CYS A 157 2.78 -5.49 14.72
C CYS A 157 2.36 -5.15 13.29
N LYS A 158 2.71 -6.02 12.35
CA LYS A 158 2.19 -6.05 10.97
C LYS A 158 2.05 -7.49 10.48
N GLY A 159 1.29 -7.68 9.41
CA GLY A 159 1.07 -8.97 8.77
C GLY A 159 1.55 -9.00 7.32
N THR A 160 1.95 -10.19 6.87
CA THR A 160 2.20 -10.50 5.45
C THR A 160 1.50 -11.80 5.05
N GLN A 161 1.08 -11.93 3.80
CA GLN A 161 0.48 -13.16 3.27
C GLN A 161 0.77 -13.30 1.76
N SER A 162 0.37 -14.40 1.15
CA SER A 162 0.60 -14.67 -0.28
C SER A 162 -0.40 -13.96 -1.21
N SER A 163 -1.64 -13.76 -0.76
CA SER A 163 -2.73 -13.13 -1.53
C SER A 163 -2.83 -11.63 -1.26
N ASP A 164 -3.45 -10.88 -2.18
CA ASP A 164 -3.67 -9.45 -1.99
C ASP A 164 -4.76 -9.16 -0.95
N PRO A 165 -4.53 -8.21 -0.01
CA PRO A 165 -3.32 -7.42 0.14
C PRO A 165 -2.17 -8.26 0.74
N LYS A 166 -0.99 -8.25 0.10
CA LYS A 166 0.18 -9.05 0.52
C LYS A 166 0.77 -8.65 1.87
N TYR A 167 0.48 -7.44 2.32
CA TYR A 167 0.92 -6.91 3.60
C TYR A 167 -0.09 -5.93 4.18
N THR A 168 -0.05 -5.78 5.50
CA THR A 168 -0.81 -4.76 6.24
C THR A 168 0.00 -3.49 6.44
N GLN A 169 -0.66 -2.42 6.87
CA GLN A 169 0.03 -1.32 7.52
C GLN A 169 0.66 -1.78 8.85
N SER A 170 1.52 -0.96 9.44
CA SER A 170 1.92 -1.14 10.83
C SER A 170 0.75 -0.75 11.75
N SER A 171 0.56 -1.52 12.82
CA SER A 171 -0.38 -1.13 13.88
C SER A 171 0.07 0.17 14.56
N ASP A 172 -0.86 0.81 15.27
CA ASP A 172 -0.45 1.75 16.31
C ASP A 172 0.34 1.00 17.39
N ALA A 173 1.28 1.70 18.03
CA ALA A 173 2.11 1.11 19.06
C ALA A 173 1.42 1.22 20.43
N VAL A 174 1.50 0.15 21.23
CA VAL A 174 1.00 0.10 22.61
C VAL A 174 2.17 -0.06 23.55
N THR A 175 2.31 0.84 24.52
CA THR A 175 3.46 0.83 25.45
C THR A 175 3.19 -0.10 26.63
N LEU A 176 4.04 -1.12 26.79
CA LEU A 176 4.11 -1.95 28.00
C LEU A 176 5.02 -1.26 29.02
N THR A 177 4.52 -1.05 30.23
CA THR A 177 5.29 -0.58 31.38
C THR A 177 5.46 -1.71 32.39
N VAL A 178 6.56 -1.65 33.16
CA VAL A 178 6.90 -2.67 34.16
C VAL A 178 7.26 -1.96 35.46
N ALA A 179 6.70 -2.42 36.57
CA ALA A 179 6.99 -1.93 37.93
C ALA A 179 7.76 -2.98 38.75
#